data_AF-A0A3D1AD67-F1
#
_entry.id   AF-A0A3D1AD67-F1
#
_cell.length_a   1.000
_cell.length_b   1.000
_cell.length_c   1.000
_cell.angle_alpha   90.00
_cell.angle_beta   90.00
_cell.angle_gamma   90.00
#
_symmetry.space_group_name_H-M   'P 1'
#
loop_
_entity.id
_entity.type
_entity.pdbx_description
1 polymer ?
#
loop_
_entity_poly.entity_id
_entity_poly.type
_entity_poly.pdbx_seq_one_letter_code
_entity_poly.pdbx_strand_id
1 'polypeptide(L)' 'PAGGRYYFGSPVMDEASVHVGNGNVFKVIAKNNSAANKYIKSVTLNGKPHEKLYIDFKDIAAGGELVFEMSDTR' A
#
# COMPACT_ATOMS: atom_id res chain seq x y z
N PRO A 1 10.60 2.43 -14.65
CA PRO A 1 9.58 1.85 -15.57
C PRO A 1 8.65 2.96 -16.10
N ALA A 2 8.42 3.01 -17.42
CA ALA A 2 7.74 4.12 -18.10
C ALA A 2 6.22 4.24 -17.79
N GLY A 3 5.60 3.19 -17.24
CA GLY A 3 4.16 3.16 -16.96
C GLY A 3 3.72 3.80 -15.65
N GLY A 4 4.65 4.12 -14.74
CA GLY A 4 4.35 4.78 -13.47
C GLY A 4 3.43 4.04 -12.50
N ARG A 5 2.96 2.82 -12.81
CA ARG A 5 2.04 2.04 -11.97
C ARG A 5 2.78 0.94 -11.21
N TYR A 6 2.43 0.80 -9.93
CA TYR A 6 2.92 -0.27 -9.06
C TYR A 6 1.73 -1.11 -8.60
N TYR A 7 1.70 -2.37 -9.02
CA TYR A 7 0.60 -3.28 -8.68
C TYR A 7 0.80 -3.89 -7.30
N PHE A 8 -0.31 -4.09 -6.59
CA PHE A 8 -0.28 -4.67 -5.25
C PHE A 8 -0.05 -6.18 -5.31
N GLY A 9 0.94 -6.63 -4.55
CA GLY A 9 1.15 -8.05 -4.23
C GLY A 9 0.59 -8.38 -2.86
N SER A 10 1.14 -9.43 -2.23
CA SER A 10 0.91 -9.73 -0.81
C SER A 10 2.03 -9.10 0.02
N PRO A 11 1.73 -8.25 1.02
CA PRO A 11 2.74 -7.66 1.88
C PRO A 11 3.55 -8.73 2.64
N VAL A 12 4.87 -8.56 2.69
CA VAL A 12 5.76 -9.46 3.46
C VAL A 12 6.09 -8.93 4.86
N MET A 13 5.68 -7.71 5.16
CA MET A 13 5.95 -6.99 6.40
C MET A 13 4.74 -6.15 6.80
N ASP A 14 4.61 -5.88 8.09
CA ASP A 14 3.45 -5.18 8.65
C ASP A 14 3.52 -3.67 8.42
N GLU A 15 4.73 -3.11 8.40
CA GLU A 15 4.93 -1.69 8.11
C GLU A 15 6.24 -1.46 7.34
N ALA A 16 6.21 -0.56 6.38
CA ALA A 16 7.38 -0.01 5.71
C ALA A 16 7.24 1.51 5.58
N SER A 17 8.35 2.23 5.80
CA SER A 17 8.44 3.66 5.53
C SER A 17 9.50 3.92 4.46
N VAL A 18 9.14 4.65 3.41
CA VAL A 18 10.01 4.97 2.29
C VAL A 18 10.16 6.49 2.19
N HIS A 19 11.40 6.98 2.18
CA HIS A 19 11.66 8.39 1.92
C HIS A 19 11.60 8.64 0.42
N VAL A 20 10.65 9.47 -0.02
CA VAL A 20 10.32 9.66 -1.44
C VAL A 20 10.82 11.01 -2.00
N GLY A 21 11.68 11.69 -1.26
CA GLY A 21 12.27 12.98 -1.63
C GLY A 21 11.52 14.18 -1.06
N ASN A 22 12.12 15.37 -1.14
CA ASN A 22 11.55 16.64 -0.63
C ASN A 22 11.11 16.61 0.86
N GLY A 23 11.72 15.75 1.67
CA GLY A 23 11.33 15.54 3.08
C GLY A 23 10.06 14.70 3.26
N ASN A 24 9.44 14.22 2.17
CA ASN A 24 8.24 13.40 2.23
C ASN A 24 8.57 11.95 2.55
N VAL A 25 7.69 11.34 3.33
CA VAL A 25 7.70 9.91 3.66
C VAL A 25 6.41 9.29 3.17
N PHE A 26 6.53 8.15 2.50
CA PHE A 26 5.42 7.30 2.13
C PHE A 26 5.42 6.05 3.02
N LYS A 27 4.33 5.82 3.73
CA LYS A 27 4.15 4.68 4.62
C LYS A 27 3.25 3.64 3.97
N VAL A 28 3.62 2.38 4.13
CA VAL A 28 2.82 1.23 3.73
C VAL A 28 2.56 0.41 4.98
N ILE A 29 1.29 0.19 5.31
CA ILE A 29 0.87 -0.55 6.50
C ILE A 29 -0.02 -1.71 6.07
N ALA A 30 0.29 -2.92 6.52
CA ALA A 30 -0.50 -4.11 6.29
C ALA A 30 -1.07 -4.60 7.63
N LYS A 31 -2.36 -4.34 7.86
CA LYS A 31 -3.06 -4.79 9.06
C LYS A 31 -3.53 -6.22 8.90
N ASN A 32 -3.49 -6.97 10.01
CA ASN A 32 -3.81 -8.39 10.06
C ASN A 32 -2.93 -9.24 9.12
N ASN A 33 -1.72 -8.77 8.78
CA ASN A 33 -0.82 -9.50 7.92
C ASN A 33 -0.32 -10.77 8.63
N SER A 34 -0.55 -11.94 8.03
CA SER A 34 -0.16 -13.21 8.60
C SER A 34 -0.11 -14.29 7.53
N ALA A 35 0.49 -15.44 7.87
CA ALA A 35 0.49 -16.60 6.97
C ALA A 35 -0.93 -17.11 6.65
N ALA A 36 -1.94 -16.81 7.46
CA ALA A 36 -3.34 -17.13 7.18
C ALA A 36 -4.01 -16.06 6.30
N ASN A 37 -3.73 -14.78 6.56
CA ASN A 37 -4.41 -13.65 5.95
C ASN A 37 -3.69 -13.16 4.70
N LYS A 38 -3.87 -13.88 3.58
CA LYS A 38 -3.12 -13.65 2.34
C LYS A 38 -3.81 -12.69 1.35
N TYR A 39 -5.07 -12.38 1.57
CA TYR A 39 -5.88 -11.59 0.63
C TYR A 39 -6.05 -10.16 1.12
N ILE A 40 -6.03 -9.22 0.18
CA ILE A 40 -6.35 -7.81 0.44
C ILE A 40 -7.88 -7.70 0.47
N LYS A 41 -8.44 -7.32 1.62
CA LYS A 41 -9.87 -7.05 1.81
C LYS A 41 -10.23 -5.61 1.43
N SER A 42 -9.39 -4.67 1.81
CA SER A 42 -9.55 -3.27 1.43
C SER A 42 -8.21 -2.54 1.42
N VAL A 43 -8.18 -1.43 0.68
CA VAL A 43 -7.03 -0.53 0.62
C VAL A 43 -7.52 0.88 0.84
N THR A 44 -6.79 1.65 1.63
CA THR A 44 -6.99 3.10 1.72
C THR A 44 -5.71 3.84 1.40
N LEU A 45 -5.83 4.94 0.67
CA LEU A 45 -4.74 5.87 0.38
C LEU A 45 -5.09 7.19 1.06
N ASN A 46 -4.27 7.61 2.02
CA ASN A 46 -4.47 8.81 2.82
C ASN A 46 -5.88 8.87 3.45
N GLY A 47 -6.32 7.73 4.00
CA GLY A 47 -7.63 7.56 4.63
C GLY A 47 -8.83 7.45 3.68
N LYS A 48 -8.63 7.53 2.36
CA LYS A 48 -9.70 7.39 1.36
C LYS A 48 -9.71 5.99 0.74
N PRO A 49 -10.88 5.38 0.48
CA PRO A 49 -10.97 4.10 -0.20
C PRO A 49 -10.23 4.11 -1.54
N HIS A 50 -9.46 3.05 -1.79
CA HIS A 50 -8.69 2.89 -3.02
C HIS A 50 -9.00 1.54 -3.65
N GLU A 51 -9.82 1.56 -4.71
CA GLU A 51 -10.37 0.34 -5.32
C GLU A 51 -9.45 -0.26 -6.41
N LYS A 52 -8.42 0.47 -6.81
CA LYS A 52 -7.50 0.01 -7.86
C LYS A 52 -6.50 -0.98 -7.27
N LEU A 53 -6.16 -2.03 -8.03
CA LEU A 53 -5.11 -3.01 -7.67
C LEU A 53 -3.68 -2.48 -7.89
N TYR A 54 -3.52 -1.17 -8.08
CA TYR A 54 -2.24 -0.51 -8.28
C TYR A 54 -2.27 0.89 -7.68
N ILE A 55 -1.08 1.44 -7.43
CA ILE A 55 -0.86 2.84 -7.07
C ILE A 55 0.01 3.52 -8.13
N ASP A 56 -0.25 4.79 -8.42
CA ASP A 56 0.58 5.57 -9.35
C ASP A 56 1.81 6.14 -8.61
N PHE A 57 2.93 6.26 -9.33
CA PHE A 57 4.19 6.81 -8.81
C PHE A 57 4.01 8.21 -8.23
N LYS A 58 3.14 9.02 -8.84
CA LYS A 58 2.83 10.38 -8.38
C LYS A 58 2.22 10.38 -6.97
N ASP A 59 1.43 9.36 -6.64
CA ASP A 59 0.78 9.25 -5.32
C ASP A 59 1.82 8.81 -4.29
N ILE A 60 2.74 7.91 -4.66
CA ILE A 60 3.89 7.53 -3.82
C ILE A 60 4.80 8.74 -3.58
N ALA A 61 5.17 9.48 -4.64
CA ALA A 61 6.09 10.62 -4.58
C ALA A 61 5.53 11.81 -3.79
N ALA A 62 4.19 11.94 -3.72
CA ALA A 62 3.53 12.90 -2.86
C ALA A 62 3.65 12.56 -1.36
N GLY A 63 4.09 11.34 -1.01
CA GLY A 63 4.13 10.84 0.35
C GLY A 63 2.76 10.42 0.88
N GLY A 64 2.66 10.24 2.18
CA GLY A 64 1.41 9.87 2.86
C GLY A 64 1.38 8.41 3.27
N GLU A 65 0.19 7.80 3.29
CA GLU A 65 -0.03 6.47 3.86
C GLU A 65 -0.93 5.60 2.98
N LEU A 66 -0.49 4.37 2.73
CA LEU A 66 -1.23 3.31 2.07
C LEU A 66 -1.47 2.18 3.07
N VAL A 67 -2.73 1.94 3.41
CA VAL A 67 -3.11 0.91 4.39
C VAL A 67 -3.85 -0.20 3.69
N PHE A 68 -3.33 -1.43 3.85
CA PHE A 68 -3.97 -2.68 3.47
C PHE A 68 -4.64 -3.29 4.70
N GLU A 69 -5.91 -3.69 4.56
CA GLU A 69 -6.56 -4.60 5.49
C GLU A 69 -6.49 -6.01 4.90
N MET A 70 -5.74 -6.91 5.55
CA MET A 70 -5.55 -8.29 5.11
C MET A 70 -6.63 -9.21 5.68
N SER A 71 -6.92 -10.31 4.98
CA SER A 71 -7.96 -11.29 5.32
C SER A 71 -7.59 -12.69 4.84
N ASP A 72 -8.10 -13.72 5.50
CA ASP A 72 -8.02 -15.13 5.09
C ASP A 72 -9.00 -15.48 3.95
N THR A 73 -9.95 -14.58 3.72
CA THR A 73 -11.02 -14.65 2.74
C THR A 73 -10.96 -13.45 1.80
N ARG A 74 -11.42 -13.68 0.56
CA ARG A 74 -11.39 -12.70 -0.52
C ARG A 74 -12.61 -11.78 -0.49
#